data_AF-R7G920-F1
#
_entry.id   AF-R7G920-F1
#
_cell.length_a   1.000
_cell.length_b   1.000
_cell.length_c   1.000
_cell.angle_alpha   90.00
_cell.angle_beta   90.00
_cell.angle_gamma   90.00
#
_symmetry.space_group_name_H-M   'P 1'
#
loop_
_entity.id
_entity.type
_entity.pdbx_description
1 polymer ?
#
loop_
_entity_poly.entity_id
_entity_poly.type
_entity_poly.pdbx_seq_one_letter_code
_entity_poly.pdbx_strand_id
1 'polypeptide(L)'
;MKSELVCWIDVKVENIYAELKRLFEEQPDKKIKSGAFKHPIICKILSMDNPSIEQAKRRKFNDPDDLEYCFRKYQDVIAEINLYTILIPSIETFCMFMGWTAATMKIVANNASQDIQAVLDLVEDYIVDSQLTAGQSGFVRASITKFRTQVSGEHGQGLMTAKEEQSKKHVEGQTKKRDELLADLENLGFMIELPNKK
;
A
#
# COMPACT_ATOMS: atom_id res chain seq x y z
N MET A 1 -6.13 -20.11 -26.47
CA MET A 1 -5.99 -18.79 -27.11
C MET A 1 -5.94 -17.79 -25.97
N LYS A 2 -4.91 -16.94 -25.86
CA LYS A 2 -4.83 -15.96 -24.77
C LYS A 2 -5.97 -14.95 -24.91
N SER A 3 -6.59 -14.56 -23.79
CA SER A 3 -7.63 -13.54 -23.81
C SER A 3 -7.07 -12.17 -24.20
N GLU A 4 -7.94 -11.26 -24.63
CA GLU A 4 -7.56 -9.87 -24.94
C GLU A 4 -6.91 -9.19 -23.73
N LEU A 5 -7.40 -9.50 -22.52
CA LEU A 5 -6.87 -8.96 -21.27
C LEU A 5 -5.44 -9.43 -21.01
N VAL A 6 -5.19 -10.73 -21.12
CA VAL A 6 -3.86 -11.32 -20.93
C VAL A 6 -2.86 -10.76 -21.94
N CYS A 7 -3.25 -10.68 -23.21
CA CYS A 7 -2.40 -10.09 -24.26
C CYS A 7 -2.06 -8.63 -23.97
N TRP A 8 -3.04 -7.83 -23.52
CA TRP A 8 -2.80 -6.44 -23.15
C TRP A 8 -1.87 -6.31 -21.94
N ILE A 9 -2.05 -7.13 -20.90
CA ILE A 9 -1.18 -7.14 -19.73
C ILE A 9 0.26 -7.49 -20.10
N ASP A 10 0.46 -8.51 -20.94
CA ASP A 10 1.81 -8.91 -21.38
C ASP A 10 2.54 -7.74 -22.06
N VAL A 11 1.88 -7.06 -23.00
CA VAL A 11 2.46 -5.88 -23.68
C VAL A 11 2.75 -4.75 -22.69
N LYS A 12 1.80 -4.48 -21.79
CA LYS A 12 1.94 -3.42 -20.78
C LYS A 12 3.12 -3.68 -19.84
N VAL A 13 3.32 -4.91 -19.39
CA VAL A 13 4.42 -5.29 -18.50
C VAL A 13 5.77 -5.05 -19.17
N GLU A 14 5.93 -5.45 -20.44
CA GLU A 14 7.16 -5.19 -21.20
C GLU A 14 7.45 -3.68 -21.31
N ASN A 15 6.42 -2.87 -21.58
CA ASN A 15 6.57 -1.41 -21.65
C ASN A 15 6.94 -0.79 -20.29
N ILE A 16 6.37 -1.30 -19.20
CA ILE A 16 6.73 -0.90 -17.83
C ILE A 16 8.21 -1.20 -17.57
N TYR A 17 8.68 -2.41 -17.87
CA TYR A 17 10.08 -2.79 -17.67
C TYR A 17 11.04 -1.93 -18.50
N ALA A 18 10.71 -1.70 -19.77
CA ALA A 18 11.50 -0.81 -20.63
C ALA A 18 11.60 0.61 -20.06
N GLU A 19 10.49 1.17 -19.56
CA GLU A 19 10.47 2.52 -19.01
C GLU A 19 11.20 2.62 -17.65
N LEU A 20 11.09 1.60 -16.79
CA LEU A 20 11.85 1.52 -15.54
C LEU A 20 13.35 1.51 -15.83
N LYS A 21 13.80 0.64 -16.73
CA LYS A 21 15.20 0.57 -17.14
C LYS A 21 15.69 1.89 -17.71
N ARG A 22 14.92 2.49 -18.62
CA ARG A 22 15.25 3.79 -19.24
C ARG A 22 15.43 4.89 -18.20
N LEU A 23 14.53 4.97 -17.22
CA LEU A 23 14.51 6.03 -16.21
C LEU A 23 15.55 5.85 -15.09
N PHE A 24 15.80 4.62 -14.66
CA PHE A 24 16.67 4.36 -13.51
C PHE A 24 18.09 3.96 -13.89
N GLU A 25 18.31 3.36 -15.06
CA GLU A 25 19.65 2.91 -15.51
C GLU A 25 20.24 3.81 -16.59
N GLU A 26 19.48 4.10 -17.65
CA GLU A 26 20.02 4.74 -18.86
C GLU A 26 20.04 6.27 -18.80
N GLN A 27 19.00 6.87 -18.22
CA GLN A 27 18.87 8.32 -18.05
C GLN A 27 18.46 8.68 -16.62
N PRO A 28 19.33 8.45 -15.62
CA PRO A 28 18.99 8.72 -14.23
C PRO A 28 18.87 10.24 -14.00
N ASP A 29 17.66 10.76 -14.18
CA ASP A 29 17.31 12.17 -13.96
C ASP A 29 17.67 12.56 -12.52
N LYS A 30 18.33 13.71 -12.36
CA LYS A 30 18.69 14.27 -11.05
C LYS A 30 17.45 14.43 -10.13
N LYS A 31 16.26 14.62 -10.69
CA LYS A 31 14.98 14.68 -9.95
C LYS A 31 14.50 13.32 -9.42
N ILE A 32 14.88 12.22 -10.07
CA ILE A 32 14.61 10.87 -9.57
C ILE A 32 15.57 10.56 -8.42
N LYS A 33 16.82 11.03 -8.50
CA LYS A 33 17.82 10.91 -7.42
C LYS A 33 17.42 11.64 -6.14
N SER A 34 16.69 12.76 -6.22
CA SER A 34 16.27 13.53 -5.03
C SER A 34 15.15 12.87 -4.21
N GLY A 35 14.61 11.72 -4.63
CA GLY A 35 13.63 10.92 -3.89
C GLY A 35 12.20 11.46 -3.93
N ALA A 36 12.01 12.78 -3.93
CA ALA A 36 10.69 13.43 -3.85
C ALA A 36 9.75 13.10 -5.02
N PHE A 37 10.28 12.74 -6.18
CA PHE A 37 9.48 12.46 -7.39
C PHE A 37 9.35 10.97 -7.72
N LYS A 38 9.95 10.06 -6.94
CA LYS A 38 9.94 8.63 -7.25
C LYS A 38 8.52 8.07 -7.26
N HIS A 39 7.72 8.33 -6.22
CA HIS A 39 6.37 7.76 -6.13
C HIS A 39 5.42 8.24 -7.24
N PRO A 40 5.29 9.55 -7.56
CA PRO A 40 4.47 9.99 -8.69
C PRO A 40 4.91 9.42 -10.04
N ILE A 41 6.22 9.27 -10.27
CA ILE A 41 6.76 8.66 -11.49
C ILE A 41 6.35 7.19 -11.58
N ILE A 42 6.51 6.43 -10.49
CA ILE A 42 6.09 5.03 -10.44
C ILE A 42 4.59 4.88 -10.68
N CYS A 43 3.74 5.72 -10.08
CA CYS A 43 2.29 5.70 -10.33
C CYS A 43 1.96 5.99 -11.80
N LYS A 44 2.71 6.89 -12.45
CA LYS A 44 2.59 7.15 -13.89
C LYS A 44 2.97 5.92 -14.72
N ILE A 45 4.07 5.23 -14.37
CA ILE A 45 4.52 4.01 -15.04
C ILE A 45 3.49 2.89 -14.89
N LEU A 46 2.99 2.64 -13.67
CA LEU A 46 1.94 1.66 -13.43
C LEU A 46 0.66 1.95 -14.23
N SER A 47 0.41 3.23 -14.53
CA SER A 47 -0.74 3.66 -15.31
C SER A 47 -0.50 3.70 -16.82
N MET A 48 0.69 3.33 -17.29
CA MET A 48 1.00 3.31 -18.73
C MET A 48 0.09 2.36 -19.49
N ASP A 49 -0.21 2.74 -20.73
CA ASP A 49 -1.04 1.98 -21.67
C ASP A 49 -2.42 1.60 -21.13
N ASN A 50 -2.85 2.31 -20.08
CA ASN A 50 -4.19 2.16 -19.55
C ASN A 50 -5.21 2.58 -20.60
N PRO A 51 -6.29 1.79 -20.75
CA PRO A 51 -7.38 2.16 -21.61
C PRO A 51 -8.01 3.47 -21.15
N SER A 52 -8.71 4.15 -22.05
CA SER A 52 -9.49 5.33 -21.65
C SER A 52 -10.51 4.96 -20.58
N ILE A 53 -10.96 5.94 -19.78
CA ILE A 53 -11.96 5.72 -18.72
C ILE A 53 -13.21 5.00 -19.26
N GLU A 54 -13.65 5.34 -20.47
CA GLU A 54 -14.82 4.72 -21.11
C GLU A 54 -14.58 3.27 -21.54
N GLN A 55 -13.35 2.93 -21.93
CA GLN A 55 -12.96 1.55 -22.19
C GLN A 55 -12.80 0.75 -20.89
N ALA A 56 -12.23 1.35 -19.84
CA ALA A 56 -12.08 0.74 -18.52
C ALA A 56 -13.44 0.31 -17.92
N LYS A 57 -14.47 1.15 -18.06
CA LYS A 57 -15.85 0.82 -17.62
C LYS A 57 -16.49 -0.36 -18.36
N ARG A 58 -16.03 -0.65 -19.58
CA ARG A 58 -16.59 -1.71 -20.43
C ARG A 58 -15.87 -3.04 -20.29
N ARG A 59 -14.67 -3.05 -19.71
CA ARG A 59 -13.92 -4.29 -19.45
C ARG A 59 -14.66 -5.12 -18.42
N LYS A 60 -14.95 -6.35 -18.80
CA LYS A 60 -15.54 -7.36 -17.91
C LYS A 60 -14.47 -8.38 -17.58
N PHE A 61 -14.38 -8.74 -16.32
CA PHE A 61 -13.44 -9.71 -15.79
C PHE A 61 -14.28 -10.89 -15.33
N ASN A 62 -14.60 -11.74 -16.29
CA ASN A 62 -15.51 -12.88 -16.07
C ASN A 62 -14.73 -14.18 -15.88
N ASP A 63 -13.43 -14.18 -16.19
CA ASP A 63 -12.56 -15.33 -16.11
C ASP A 63 -11.58 -15.16 -14.94
N PRO A 64 -11.67 -16.02 -13.89
CA PRO A 64 -10.79 -15.96 -12.74
C PRO A 64 -9.32 -16.24 -13.10
N ASP A 65 -9.06 -17.11 -14.08
CA ASP A 65 -7.70 -17.48 -14.46
C ASP A 65 -6.97 -16.28 -15.09
N ASP A 66 -7.69 -15.48 -15.86
CA ASP A 66 -7.17 -14.24 -16.43
C ASP A 66 -6.86 -13.22 -15.35
N LEU A 67 -7.73 -13.05 -14.34
CA LEU A 67 -7.51 -12.10 -13.25
C LEU A 67 -6.33 -12.54 -12.37
N GLU A 68 -6.20 -13.83 -12.10
CA GLU A 68 -5.07 -14.40 -11.36
C GLU A 68 -3.76 -14.22 -12.14
N TYR A 69 -3.80 -14.40 -13.46
CA TYR A 69 -2.65 -14.08 -14.32
C TYR A 69 -2.25 -12.61 -14.22
N CYS A 70 -3.21 -11.68 -14.31
CA CYS A 70 -2.95 -10.25 -14.13
C CYS A 70 -2.34 -9.95 -12.76
N PHE A 71 -2.83 -10.60 -11.70
CA PHE A 71 -2.32 -10.45 -10.36
C PHE A 71 -0.87 -10.93 -10.23
N ARG A 72 -0.51 -12.10 -10.77
CA ARG A 72 0.89 -12.56 -10.80
C ARG A 72 1.80 -11.55 -11.52
N LYS A 73 1.36 -11.03 -12.66
CA LYS A 73 2.11 -10.00 -13.39
C LYS A 73 2.28 -8.71 -12.61
N TYR A 74 1.28 -8.31 -11.83
CA TYR A 74 1.40 -7.19 -10.91
C TYR A 74 2.47 -7.44 -9.84
N GLN A 75 2.51 -8.64 -9.24
CA GLN A 75 3.54 -9.01 -8.25
C GLN A 75 4.95 -8.93 -8.86
N ASP A 76 5.14 -9.44 -10.08
CA ASP A 76 6.40 -9.33 -10.82
C ASP A 76 6.81 -7.87 -11.05
N VAL A 77 5.86 -7.01 -11.43
CA VAL A 77 6.11 -5.57 -11.62
C VAL A 77 6.48 -4.87 -10.31
N ILE A 78 5.83 -5.21 -9.20
CA ILE A 78 6.18 -4.65 -7.88
C ILE A 78 7.59 -5.10 -7.46
N ALA A 79 7.95 -6.36 -7.70
CA ALA A 79 9.29 -6.87 -7.43
C ALA A 79 10.35 -6.11 -8.25
N GLU A 80 10.09 -5.89 -9.53
CA GLU A 80 10.97 -5.13 -10.43
C GLU A 80 11.15 -3.67 -9.96
N ILE A 81 10.06 -2.98 -9.63
CA ILE A 81 10.12 -1.60 -9.11
C ILE A 81 10.97 -1.55 -7.83
N ASN A 82 10.83 -2.55 -6.96
CA ASN A 82 11.55 -2.65 -5.69
C ASN A 82 13.07 -2.82 -5.85
N LEU A 83 13.56 -3.21 -7.03
CA LEU A 83 14.99 -3.17 -7.34
C LEU A 83 15.54 -1.73 -7.39
N TYR A 84 14.70 -0.75 -7.74
CA TYR A 84 15.09 0.65 -7.92
C TYR A 84 14.63 1.56 -6.77
N THR A 85 13.45 1.27 -6.20
CA THR A 85 12.87 2.06 -5.12
C THR A 85 11.84 1.25 -4.35
N ILE A 86 11.80 1.43 -3.03
CA ILE A 86 10.78 0.78 -2.20
C ILE A 86 9.40 1.32 -2.59
N LEU A 87 8.56 0.44 -3.10
CA LEU A 87 7.14 0.63 -3.34
C LEU A 87 6.40 -0.45 -2.54
N ILE A 88 5.57 0.01 -1.61
CA ILE A 88 4.67 -0.87 -0.87
C ILE A 88 3.37 -0.94 -1.66
N PRO A 89 2.92 -2.14 -2.08
CA PRO A 89 1.71 -2.27 -2.85
C PRO A 89 0.48 -1.83 -2.04
N SER A 90 -0.49 -1.27 -2.73
CA SER A 90 -1.81 -0.92 -2.22
C SER A 90 -2.89 -1.25 -3.25
N ILE A 91 -4.15 -1.14 -2.83
CA ILE A 91 -5.30 -1.32 -3.73
C ILE A 91 -5.26 -0.30 -4.87
N GLU A 92 -4.83 0.93 -4.57
CA GLU A 92 -4.69 1.99 -5.56
C GLU A 92 -3.63 1.64 -6.60
N THR A 93 -2.46 1.14 -6.20
CA THR A 93 -1.40 0.78 -7.16
C THR A 93 -1.79 -0.44 -8.01
N PHE A 94 -2.52 -1.40 -7.43
CA PHE A 94 -3.12 -2.49 -8.19
C PHE A 94 -4.16 -1.99 -9.20
N CYS A 95 -5.06 -1.09 -8.78
CA CYS A 95 -6.03 -0.46 -9.67
C CYS A 95 -5.35 0.31 -10.81
N MET A 96 -4.29 1.08 -10.52
CA MET A 96 -3.51 1.77 -11.54
C MET A 96 -2.93 0.78 -12.55
N PHE A 97 -2.38 -0.33 -12.09
CA PHE A 97 -1.86 -1.40 -12.95
C PHE A 97 -2.97 -2.04 -13.79
N MET A 98 -4.14 -2.31 -13.23
CA MET A 98 -5.26 -2.91 -13.96
C MET A 98 -5.99 -1.93 -14.90
N GLY A 99 -5.65 -0.63 -14.85
CA GLY A 99 -6.42 0.40 -15.54
C GLY A 99 -7.82 0.58 -14.94
N TRP A 100 -7.96 0.30 -13.65
CA TRP A 100 -9.19 0.43 -12.89
C TRP A 100 -9.24 1.72 -12.10
N THR A 101 -10.46 2.13 -11.81
CA THR A 101 -10.72 3.03 -10.69
C THR A 101 -11.10 2.20 -9.46
N ALA A 102 -10.94 2.76 -8.26
CA ALA A 102 -11.44 2.12 -7.05
C ALA A 102 -12.96 1.82 -7.11
N ALA A 103 -13.72 2.64 -7.86
CA ALA A 103 -15.14 2.38 -8.10
C ALA A 103 -15.35 1.14 -8.99
N THR A 104 -14.53 0.97 -10.03
CA THR A 104 -14.54 -0.22 -10.89
C THR A 104 -14.26 -1.48 -10.08
N MET A 105 -13.24 -1.47 -9.23
CA MET A 105 -12.91 -2.61 -8.38
C MET A 105 -14.06 -3.00 -7.45
N LYS A 106 -14.72 -2.02 -6.80
CA LYS A 106 -15.91 -2.26 -5.98
C LYS A 106 -17.07 -2.86 -6.78
N ILE A 107 -17.29 -2.37 -8.00
CA ILE A 107 -18.34 -2.91 -8.88
C ILE A 107 -18.02 -4.36 -9.27
N VAL A 108 -16.75 -4.66 -9.59
CA VAL A 108 -16.32 -6.04 -9.88
C VAL A 108 -16.53 -6.93 -8.66
N ALA A 109 -16.03 -6.54 -7.49
CA ALA A 109 -16.18 -7.33 -6.25
C ALA A 109 -17.65 -7.64 -5.90
N ASN A 110 -18.54 -6.65 -6.04
CA ASN A 110 -19.95 -6.80 -5.68
C ASN A 110 -20.77 -7.64 -6.69
N ASN A 111 -20.35 -7.73 -7.95
CA ASN A 111 -21.07 -8.43 -9.00
C ASN A 111 -20.33 -9.67 -9.53
N ALA A 112 -19.21 -10.01 -8.90
CA ALA A 112 -18.33 -11.11 -9.27
C ALA A 112 -18.92 -12.48 -8.93
N SER A 113 -18.49 -13.51 -9.65
CA SER A 113 -18.63 -14.88 -9.21
C SER A 113 -17.77 -15.13 -7.96
N GLN A 114 -18.05 -16.21 -7.23
CA GLN A 114 -17.24 -16.62 -6.08
C GLN A 114 -15.76 -16.83 -6.46
N ASP A 115 -15.48 -17.34 -7.66
CA ASP A 115 -14.10 -17.56 -8.12
C ASP A 115 -13.36 -16.23 -8.33
N ILE A 116 -14.02 -15.22 -8.91
CA ILE A 116 -13.42 -13.89 -9.08
C ILE A 116 -13.22 -13.21 -7.72
N GLN A 117 -14.15 -13.39 -6.78
CA GLN A 117 -14.00 -12.89 -5.41
C GLN A 117 -12.79 -13.52 -4.73
N ALA A 118 -12.61 -14.84 -4.84
CA ALA A 118 -11.45 -15.52 -4.28
C ALA A 118 -10.12 -14.97 -4.80
N VAL A 119 -10.04 -14.63 -6.10
CA VAL A 119 -8.84 -13.99 -6.66
C VAL A 119 -8.64 -12.57 -6.12
N LEU A 120 -9.71 -11.80 -5.92
CA LEU A 120 -9.62 -10.47 -5.30
C LEU A 120 -9.18 -10.56 -3.83
N ASP A 121 -9.63 -11.57 -3.09
CA ASP A 121 -9.17 -11.82 -1.71
C ASP A 121 -7.67 -12.10 -1.68
N LEU A 122 -7.13 -12.88 -2.63
CA LEU A 122 -5.68 -13.09 -2.77
C LEU A 122 -4.91 -11.79 -3.03
N VAL A 123 -5.49 -10.86 -3.78
CA VAL A 123 -4.91 -9.53 -4.02
C VAL A 123 -4.87 -8.73 -2.71
N GLU A 124 -5.96 -8.73 -1.95
CA GLU A 124 -6.04 -8.05 -0.66
C GLU A 124 -5.05 -8.63 0.35
N ASP A 125 -4.97 -9.95 0.48
CA ASP A 125 -4.04 -10.65 1.37
C ASP A 125 -2.59 -10.28 1.05
N TYR A 126 -2.20 -10.32 -0.22
CA TYR A 126 -0.86 -9.91 -0.65
C TYR A 126 -0.53 -8.46 -0.28
N ILE A 127 -1.49 -7.55 -0.44
CA ILE A 127 -1.32 -6.14 -0.08
C ILE A 127 -1.16 -5.99 1.44
N VAL A 128 -2.00 -6.67 2.21
CA VAL A 128 -1.96 -6.69 3.68
C VAL A 128 -0.59 -7.19 4.17
N ASP A 129 -0.15 -8.36 3.69
CA ASP A 129 1.12 -8.97 4.09
C ASP A 129 2.31 -8.10 3.72
N SER A 130 2.29 -7.48 2.55
CA SER A 130 3.33 -6.55 2.11
C SER A 130 3.41 -5.31 3.01
N GLN A 131 2.25 -4.76 3.40
CA GLN A 131 2.18 -3.61 4.31
C GLN A 131 2.62 -3.97 5.74
N LEU A 132 2.27 -5.15 6.22
CA LEU A 132 2.71 -5.67 7.52
C LEU A 132 4.24 -5.84 7.53
N THR A 133 4.79 -6.48 6.51
CA THR A 133 6.23 -6.68 6.34
C THR A 133 6.98 -5.33 6.28
N ALA A 134 6.43 -4.36 5.55
CA ALA A 134 7.00 -3.02 5.47
C ALA A 134 6.94 -2.27 6.82
N GLY A 135 5.86 -2.44 7.59
CA GLY A 135 5.73 -1.91 8.94
C GLY A 135 6.74 -2.53 9.91
N GLN A 136 6.93 -3.85 9.87
CA GLN A 136 7.91 -4.56 10.70
C GLN A 136 9.36 -4.17 10.36
N SER A 137 9.65 -3.97 9.07
CA SER A 137 10.96 -3.56 8.55
C SER A 137 11.25 -2.07 8.77
N GLY A 138 10.29 -1.29 9.29
CA GLY A 138 10.45 0.14 9.58
C GLY A 138 10.31 1.06 8.36
N PHE A 139 9.87 0.54 7.20
CA PHE A 139 9.62 1.33 5.99
C PHE A 139 8.35 2.18 6.09
N VAL A 140 7.41 1.81 6.98
CA VAL A 140 6.22 2.59 7.28
C VAL A 140 6.24 3.01 8.75
N ARG A 141 6.11 4.31 9.02
CA ARG A 141 5.92 4.83 10.38
C ARG A 141 4.58 4.30 10.89
N ALA A 142 4.59 3.60 12.01
CA ALA A 142 3.49 2.77 12.54
C ALA A 142 2.19 3.53 12.89
N SER A 143 1.55 4.17 11.92
CA SER A 143 0.15 4.64 11.98
C SER A 143 -0.81 3.51 11.58
N ILE A 144 -0.45 2.27 11.94
CA ILE A 144 -1.19 1.00 11.78
C ILE A 144 -2.27 0.95 12.88
N THR A 145 -3.03 2.02 13.11
CA THR A 145 -4.06 2.03 14.17
C THR A 145 -5.34 1.34 13.71
N LYS A 146 -5.66 1.38 12.39
CA LYS A 146 -6.80 0.66 11.80
C LYS A 146 -6.55 -0.84 11.57
N PHE A 147 -5.31 -1.21 11.27
CA PHE A 147 -4.92 -2.61 11.08
C PHE A 147 -4.94 -3.41 12.40
N ARG A 148 -4.56 -2.79 13.53
CA ARG A 148 -4.62 -3.43 14.86
C ARG A 148 -6.02 -3.89 15.25
N THR A 149 -7.07 -3.25 14.74
CA THR A 149 -8.46 -3.55 15.11
C THR A 149 -9.07 -4.68 14.29
N GLN A 150 -8.67 -4.90 13.03
CA GLN A 150 -9.20 -5.98 12.19
C GLN A 150 -8.55 -7.35 12.47
N VAL A 151 -7.25 -7.40 12.76
CA VAL A 151 -6.56 -8.68 13.08
C VAL A 151 -6.96 -9.22 14.47
N SER A 152 -7.52 -8.36 15.32
CA SER A 152 -8.07 -8.72 16.63
C SER A 152 -9.53 -9.19 16.58
N GLY A 153 -10.13 -9.26 15.38
CA GLY A 153 -11.54 -9.59 15.15
C GLY A 153 -11.77 -11.03 14.69
N GLU A 154 -12.51 -11.77 15.53
CA GLU A 154 -13.16 -13.07 15.34
C GLU A 154 -12.36 -14.34 15.06
N HIS A 155 -11.24 -14.38 14.31
CA HIS A 155 -10.51 -15.67 14.09
C HIS A 155 -8.97 -15.58 14.09
N GLY A 156 -8.38 -14.42 14.38
CA GLY A 156 -6.92 -14.27 14.40
C GLY A 156 -6.30 -14.73 15.73
N GLN A 157 -5.46 -15.77 15.70
CA GLN A 157 -4.43 -15.94 16.73
C GLN A 157 -3.58 -14.65 16.75
N GLY A 158 -3.75 -13.84 17.78
CA GLY A 158 -3.06 -12.56 17.92
C GLY A 158 -1.55 -12.75 17.85
N LEU A 159 -0.96 -12.33 16.74
CA LEU A 159 0.49 -12.25 16.57
C LEU A 159 1.00 -11.06 17.38
N MET A 160 1.20 -11.28 18.68
CA MET A 160 1.92 -10.35 19.54
C MET A 160 3.39 -10.37 19.12
N THR A 161 3.92 -9.22 18.70
CA THR A 161 5.34 -9.12 18.32
C THR A 161 6.19 -8.93 19.57
N ALA A 162 7.43 -9.41 19.58
CA ALA A 162 8.35 -9.33 20.73
C ALA A 162 8.59 -7.88 21.26
N LYS A 163 8.32 -6.85 20.44
CA LYS A 163 8.32 -5.46 20.88
C LYS A 163 7.19 -5.14 21.87
N GLU A 164 6.04 -5.81 21.79
CA GLU A 164 4.92 -5.61 22.72
C GLU A 164 5.16 -6.26 24.08
N GLU A 165 5.88 -7.38 24.16
CA GLU A 165 6.31 -7.95 25.44
C GLU A 165 7.29 -7.03 26.18
N GLN A 166 8.20 -6.37 25.45
CA GLN A 166 9.11 -5.38 26.04
C GLN A 166 8.40 -4.07 26.40
N SER A 167 7.42 -3.62 25.58
CA SER A 167 6.71 -2.37 25.82
C SER A 167 5.72 -2.46 26.98
N LYS A 168 5.05 -3.60 27.18
CA LYS A 168 4.16 -3.79 28.34
C LYS A 168 4.92 -3.76 29.66
N LYS A 169 6.17 -4.25 29.71
CA LYS A 169 7.02 -4.13 30.90
C LYS A 169 7.46 -2.69 31.21
N HIS A 170 7.42 -1.79 30.24
CA HIS A 170 7.92 -0.42 30.41
C HIS A 170 6.82 0.61 30.74
N VAL A 171 5.53 0.27 30.57
CA VAL A 171 4.41 1.21 30.73
C VAL A 171 3.73 1.12 32.11
N GLU A 172 4.07 0.13 32.94
CA GLU A 172 3.53 0.04 34.32
C GLU A 172 4.15 1.04 35.33
N GLY A 173 4.96 2.00 34.88
CA GLY A 173 5.54 3.00 35.77
C GLY A 173 5.60 4.38 35.14
N GLN A 174 4.98 5.34 35.80
CA GLN A 174 5.20 6.80 35.72
C GLN A 174 4.32 7.58 34.73
N THR A 175 3.05 7.78 35.12
CA THR A 175 2.35 9.03 34.81
C THR A 175 3.11 10.17 35.53
N LYS A 176 3.73 11.09 34.76
CA LYS A 176 4.43 12.26 35.32
C LYS A 176 3.48 13.09 36.18
N LYS A 177 3.98 13.63 37.30
CA LYS A 177 3.17 14.50 38.17
C LYS A 177 2.90 15.82 37.47
N ARG A 178 1.78 16.46 37.82
CA ARG A 178 1.31 17.71 37.21
C ARG A 178 2.40 18.79 37.12
N ASP A 179 3.23 18.91 38.16
CA ASP A 179 4.23 19.96 38.25
C ASP A 179 5.41 19.74 37.29
N GLU A 180 5.76 18.48 37.02
CA GLU A 180 6.79 18.11 36.02
C GLU A 180 6.30 18.41 34.60
N LEU A 181 5.01 18.14 34.33
CA LEU A 181 4.37 18.47 33.06
C LEU A 181 4.32 19.98 32.82
N LEU A 182 4.06 20.78 33.86
CA LEU A 182 4.02 22.25 33.75
C LEU A 182 5.42 22.82 33.47
N ALA A 183 6.46 22.32 34.14
CA ALA A 183 7.84 22.74 33.90
C ALA A 183 8.33 22.38 32.49
N ASP A 184 7.97 21.18 31.99
CA ASP A 184 8.28 20.78 30.61
C ASP A 184 7.58 21.70 29.58
N LEU A 185 6.34 22.10 29.85
CA LEU A 185 5.57 22.98 28.96
C LEU A 185 6.09 24.42 28.95
N GLU A 186 6.53 24.95 30.10
CA GLU A 186 7.20 26.26 30.18
C GLU A 186 8.54 26.25 29.45
N ASN A 187 9.34 25.19 29.58
CA ASN A 187 10.61 25.02 28.85
C ASN A 187 10.42 24.95 27.33
N LEU A 188 9.25 24.51 26.88
CA LEU A 188 8.85 24.48 25.47
C LEU A 188 8.24 25.81 24.97
N GLY A 189 8.21 26.84 25.82
CA GLY A 189 7.74 28.19 25.47
C GLY A 189 6.23 28.39 25.58
N PHE A 190 5.50 27.46 26.20
CA PHE A 190 4.08 27.64 26.47
C PHE A 190 3.87 28.38 27.79
N MET A 191 3.36 29.61 27.73
CA MET A 191 2.84 30.29 28.93
C MET A 191 1.43 29.78 29.23
N ILE A 192 1.29 29.00 30.30
CA ILE A 192 -0.01 28.45 30.72
C ILE A 192 -0.52 29.28 31.90
N GLU A 193 -1.44 30.21 31.65
CA GLU A 193 -2.22 30.84 32.72
C GLU A 193 -3.28 29.85 33.21
N LEU A 194 -3.07 29.28 34.38
CA LEU A 194 -4.06 28.42 35.03
C LEU A 194 -5.14 29.31 35.68
N PRO A 195 -6.44 29.06 35.42
CA PRO A 195 -7.50 29.81 36.08
C PRO A 195 -7.47 29.53 37.58
N ASN A 196 -7.50 30.61 38.38
CA ASN A 196 -7.64 30.53 39.84
C ASN A 196 -8.90 29.74 40.19
N LYS A 197 -8.72 28.59 40.85
CA LYS A 197 -9.83 27.87 41.47
C LYS A 197 -10.38 28.74 42.62
N LYS A 198 -11.65 29.15 42.50
CA LYS A 198 -12.51 29.36 43.67
C LYS A 198 -12.97 28.01 44.19
#